data_AF-A0A833UJX9-F1
#
_entry.id   AF-A0A833UJX9-F1
#
_cell.length_a   1.000
_cell.length_b   1.000
_cell.length_c   1.000
_cell.angle_alpha   90.00
_cell.angle_beta   90.00
_cell.angle_gamma   90.00
#
_symmetry.space_group_name_H-M   'P 1'
#
loop_
_entity.id
_entity.type
_entity.pdbx_description
1 polymer ?
#
loop_
_entity_poly.entity_id
_entity_poly.type
_entity_poly.pdbx_seq_one_letter_code
_entity_poly.pdbx_strand_id
1 'polypeptide(L)'
;MGFIGDDLLSSSTSSTVNVPLLLDWIFQRQATNGGFQGRPNKDSDTCYAFWIGAVLRILGGHKLIDEKALRGFLLTCQSEYGGFSKFPGQVPDLYHSYYGFTAFSLLGELGMNSLCVELGMTDLAATGL
;
A
#
# COMPACT_ATOMS: atom_id res chain seq x y z
N MET A 1 -9.29 1.85 25.00
CA MET A 1 -9.16 2.24 23.59
C MET A 1 -9.09 0.96 22.79
N GLY A 2 -10.14 0.63 22.04
CA GLY A 2 -10.20 -0.63 21.28
C GLY A 2 -9.28 -0.54 20.08
N PHE A 3 -8.22 -1.36 20.09
CA PHE A 3 -7.54 -1.69 18.85
C PHE A 3 -8.55 -2.46 17.99
N ILE A 4 -8.91 -1.91 16.84
CA ILE A 4 -9.64 -2.63 15.79
C ILE A 4 -8.63 -3.63 15.22
N GLY A 5 -8.45 -4.72 15.95
CA GLY A 5 -7.65 -5.89 15.58
C GLY A 5 -8.52 -7.03 15.07
N ASP A 6 -9.78 -6.74 14.72
CA ASP A 6 -10.65 -7.73 14.11
C ASP A 6 -10.23 -7.88 12.65
N ASP A 7 -9.39 -8.89 12.41
CA ASP A 7 -9.15 -9.40 11.06
C ASP A 7 -10.51 -9.68 10.42
N LEU A 8 -10.89 -8.85 9.43
CA LEU A 8 -12.18 -8.96 8.74
C LEU A 8 -12.32 -10.29 7.98
N LEU A 9 -11.22 -11.02 7.77
CA LEU A 9 -11.24 -12.39 7.25
C LEU A 9 -11.54 -13.43 8.35
N SER A 10 -11.36 -13.07 9.62
CA SER A 10 -11.63 -13.92 10.79
C SER A 10 -12.99 -13.66 11.46
N SER A 11 -13.61 -12.51 11.18
CA SER A 11 -14.81 -12.03 11.86
C SER A 11 -16.05 -12.15 10.97
N SER A 12 -17.02 -12.97 11.38
CA SER A 12 -18.35 -13.10 10.76
C SER A 12 -19.27 -11.92 11.13
N THR A 13 -18.83 -10.68 10.88
CA THR A 13 -19.70 -9.51 11.01
C THR A 13 -20.33 -9.16 9.68
N SER A 14 -21.59 -8.72 9.69
CA SER A 14 -22.32 -8.28 8.49
C SER A 14 -21.73 -6.95 7.97
N SER A 15 -20.60 -7.02 7.26
CA SER A 15 -20.03 -5.88 6.56
C SER A 15 -20.87 -5.56 5.32
N THR A 16 -21.16 -4.27 5.09
CA THR A 16 -21.74 -3.80 3.81
C THR A 16 -20.81 -4.06 2.62
N VAL A 17 -19.53 -4.32 2.89
CA VAL A 17 -18.50 -4.66 1.91
C VAL A 17 -18.44 -6.17 1.71
N ASN A 18 -18.55 -6.63 0.47
CA ASN A 18 -18.29 -8.02 0.09
C ASN A 18 -16.77 -8.25 0.03
N VAL A 19 -16.19 -8.70 1.15
CA VAL A 19 -14.73 -8.89 1.30
C VAL A 19 -14.17 -9.90 0.28
N PRO A 20 -14.76 -11.08 0.05
CA PRO A 20 -14.26 -12.00 -0.97
C PRO A 20 -14.17 -11.38 -2.37
N LEU A 21 -15.22 -10.68 -2.81
CA LEU A 21 -15.24 -10.01 -4.11
C LEU A 21 -14.19 -8.90 -4.19
N LEU A 22 -13.99 -8.15 -3.10
CA LEU A 22 -12.98 -7.11 -3.04
C LEU A 22 -11.56 -7.70 -3.11
N LEU A 23 -11.29 -8.80 -2.39
CA LEU A 23 -10.00 -9.49 -2.47
C LEU A 23 -9.73 -10.02 -3.88
N ASP A 24 -10.70 -10.67 -4.52
CA ASP A 24 -10.57 -11.14 -5.91
C ASP A 24 -10.22 -9.99 -6.86
N TRP A 25 -10.82 -8.81 -6.65
CA TRP A 25 -10.49 -7.62 -7.42
C TRP A 25 -9.06 -7.12 -7.13
N ILE A 26 -8.66 -7.07 -5.85
CA ILE A 26 -7.35 -6.58 -5.43
C ILE A 26 -6.22 -7.49 -5.92
N PHE A 27 -6.39 -8.81 -5.88
CA PHE A 27 -5.39 -9.77 -6.34
C PHE A 27 -4.95 -9.52 -7.78
N GLN A 28 -5.88 -9.06 -8.61
CA GLN A 28 -5.64 -8.74 -10.01
C GLN A 28 -5.00 -7.35 -10.22
N ARG A 29 -4.58 -6.66 -9.15
CA ARG A 29 -3.96 -5.32 -9.23
C ARG A 29 -2.45 -5.35 -9.23
N GLN A 30 -1.80 -6.40 -8.68
CA GLN A 30 -0.35 -6.50 -8.77
C GLN A 30 0.03 -6.96 -10.17
N ALA A 31 0.66 -6.08 -10.94
CA ALA A 31 1.04 -6.35 -12.32
C ALA A 31 2.37 -7.13 -12.39
N THR A 32 2.73 -7.60 -13.57
CA THR A 32 3.95 -8.39 -13.82
C THR A 32 5.24 -7.62 -13.54
N ASN A 33 5.20 -6.28 -13.52
CA ASN A 33 6.33 -5.45 -13.13
C ASN A 33 6.47 -5.27 -11.60
N GLY A 34 5.60 -5.92 -10.82
CA GLY A 34 5.58 -5.88 -9.35
C GLY A 34 4.76 -4.74 -8.74
N GLY A 35 4.52 -3.66 -9.51
CA GLY A 35 3.72 -2.52 -9.07
C GLY A 35 2.21 -2.80 -9.12
N PHE A 36 1.43 -1.89 -8.52
CA PHE A 36 -0.02 -1.96 -8.54
C PHE A 36 -0.63 -1.02 -9.58
N GLN A 37 -1.65 -1.51 -10.29
CA GLN A 37 -2.55 -0.69 -11.12
C GLN A 37 -3.79 -0.29 -10.30
N GLY A 38 -4.35 0.90 -10.53
CA GLY A 38 -5.57 1.34 -9.84
C GLY A 38 -6.86 0.75 -10.39
N ARG A 39 -6.80 0.23 -11.62
CA ARG A 39 -7.91 -0.41 -12.32
C ARG A 39 -7.38 -1.30 -13.46
N PRO A 40 -8.19 -2.26 -13.96
CA PRO A 40 -7.81 -3.10 -15.09
C PRO A 40 -7.30 -2.31 -16.31
N ASN A 41 -6.31 -2.87 -17.00
CA ASN A 41 -5.75 -2.35 -18.25
C ASN A 41 -5.15 -0.94 -18.12
N LYS A 42 -4.49 -0.66 -17.00
CA LYS A 42 -3.72 0.56 -16.77
C LYS A 42 -2.35 0.23 -16.21
N ASP A 43 -1.40 1.13 -16.43
CA ASP A 43 -0.05 0.97 -15.96
C ASP A 43 0.02 1.00 -14.42
N SER A 44 1.04 0.34 -13.88
CA SER A 44 1.34 0.41 -12.46
C SER A 44 1.81 1.81 -12.07
N ASP A 45 1.35 2.29 -10.92
CA ASP A 45 1.64 3.62 -10.40
C ASP A 45 2.17 3.50 -8.97
N THR A 46 3.21 4.25 -8.64
CA THR A 46 3.79 4.33 -7.30
C THR A 46 2.73 4.54 -6.22
N CYS A 47 1.73 5.39 -6.43
CA CYS A 47 0.74 5.68 -5.38
C CYS A 47 -0.17 4.48 -5.06
N TYR A 48 -0.41 3.58 -6.02
CA TYR A 48 -1.24 2.40 -5.79
C TYR A 48 -0.54 1.35 -4.93
N ALA A 49 0.79 1.45 -4.75
CA ALA A 49 1.50 0.64 -3.75
C ALA A 49 0.95 0.89 -2.35
N PHE A 50 0.70 2.15 -2.01
CA PHE A 50 0.02 2.49 -0.76
C PHE A 50 -1.48 2.19 -0.84
N TRP A 51 -2.21 2.69 -1.85
CA TRP A 51 -3.68 2.59 -1.84
C TRP A 51 -4.19 1.14 -1.82
N ILE A 52 -3.59 0.26 -2.63
CA ILE A 52 -3.98 -1.15 -2.64
C ILE A 52 -3.42 -1.89 -1.41
N GLY A 53 -2.16 -1.61 -1.06
CA GLY A 53 -1.52 -2.22 0.11
C GLY A 53 -2.25 -1.90 1.42
N ALA A 54 -2.70 -0.66 1.58
CA ALA A 54 -3.43 -0.19 2.76
C ALA A 54 -4.77 -0.92 2.90
N VAL A 55 -5.51 -1.09 1.81
CA VAL A 55 -6.76 -1.87 1.83
C VAL A 55 -6.48 -3.32 2.21
N LEU A 56 -5.44 -3.94 1.67
CA LEU A 56 -5.04 -5.30 2.08
C LEU A 56 -4.66 -5.37 3.56
N ARG A 57 -3.98 -4.35 4.09
CA ARG A 57 -3.63 -4.28 5.52
C ARG A 57 -4.89 -4.18 6.40
N ILE A 58 -5.84 -3.32 6.04
CA ILE A 58 -7.14 -3.16 6.73
C ILE A 58 -7.93 -4.48 6.71
N LEU A 59 -7.89 -5.21 5.59
CA LEU A 59 -8.55 -6.50 5.46
C LEU A 59 -7.77 -7.67 6.08
N GLY A 60 -6.60 -7.44 6.71
CA GLY A 60 -5.75 -8.53 7.22
C GLY A 60 -4.96 -9.30 6.16
N GLY A 61 -5.20 -9.04 4.87
CA GLY A 61 -4.60 -9.70 3.70
C GLY A 61 -3.21 -9.23 3.28
N HIS A 62 -2.46 -8.50 4.10
CA HIS A 62 -1.12 -7.98 3.75
C HIS A 62 -0.13 -9.03 3.23
N LYS A 63 -0.20 -10.28 3.72
CA LYS A 63 0.65 -11.40 3.28
C LYS A 63 0.43 -11.83 1.83
N LEU A 64 -0.59 -11.30 1.18
CA LEU A 64 -0.96 -11.60 -0.21
C LEU A 64 -0.18 -10.76 -1.23
N ILE A 65 0.55 -9.74 -0.76
CA ILE A 65 1.38 -8.89 -1.61
C ILE A 65 2.68 -9.64 -1.92
N ASP A 66 3.10 -9.68 -3.19
CA ASP A 66 4.49 -10.00 -3.52
C ASP A 66 5.36 -8.79 -3.13
N GLU A 67 5.80 -8.77 -1.88
CA GLU A 67 6.55 -7.67 -1.27
C GLU A 67 7.86 -7.41 -2.02
N LYS A 68 8.55 -8.46 -2.48
CA LYS A 68 9.82 -8.34 -3.20
C LYS A 68 9.62 -7.68 -4.55
N ALA A 69 8.60 -8.09 -5.29
CA ALA A 69 8.28 -7.49 -6.58
C ALA A 69 7.83 -6.04 -6.42
N LEU A 70 6.98 -5.74 -5.43
CA LEU A 70 6.53 -4.37 -5.17
C LEU A 70 7.68 -3.45 -4.79
N ARG A 71 8.56 -3.92 -3.89
CA ARG A 71 9.77 -3.18 -3.49
C ARG A 71 10.66 -2.90 -4.70
N GLY A 72 10.85 -3.90 -5.57
CA GLY A 72 11.59 -3.74 -6.83
C GLY A 72 11.00 -2.65 -7.72
N PHE A 73 9.68 -2.65 -7.93
CA PHE A 73 8.99 -1.62 -8.69
C PHE A 73 9.19 -0.22 -8.08
N LEU A 74 8.98 -0.06 -6.77
CA LEU A 74 9.12 1.24 -6.10
C LEU A 74 10.52 1.85 -6.28
N LEU A 75 11.57 1.02 -6.21
CA LEU A 75 12.94 1.48 -6.44
C LEU A 75 13.17 1.98 -7.87
N THR A 76 12.45 1.45 -8.87
CA THR A 76 12.53 1.98 -10.25
C THR A 76 11.87 3.35 -10.41
N CYS A 77 10.98 3.72 -9.50
CA CYS A 77 10.33 5.04 -9.46
C CYS A 77 11.08 6.05 -8.58
N GLN A 78 12.16 5.64 -7.90
CA GLN A 78 12.95 6.52 -7.06
C GLN A 78 13.93 7.34 -7.91
N SER A 79 14.01 8.63 -7.64
CA SER A 79 14.99 9.52 -8.28
C SER A 79 16.33 9.48 -7.54
N GLU A 80 17.43 9.58 -8.29
CA GLU A 80 18.80 9.73 -7.71
C GLU A 80 18.95 11.01 -6.87
N TYR A 81 18.13 12.03 -7.15
CA TYR A 81 18.10 13.30 -6.42
C TYR A 81 17.09 13.31 -5.27
N GLY A 82 16.46 12.16 -4.99
CA GLY A 82 15.44 12.01 -3.96
C GLY A 82 14.00 12.15 -4.47
N GLY A 83 13.06 11.63 -3.68
CA GLY A 83 11.65 11.55 -4.04
C GLY A 83 11.32 10.39 -4.97
N PHE A 84 10.02 10.19 -5.19
CA PHE A 84 9.47 9.20 -6.11
C PHE A 84 8.59 9.87 -7.15
N SER A 85 8.63 9.33 -8.36
CA SER A 85 7.75 9.69 -9.47
C SER A 85 6.58 8.73 -9.58
N LYS A 86 5.60 9.10 -10.41
CA LYS A 86 4.47 8.23 -10.78
C LYS A 86 4.92 6.93 -11.45
N PHE A 87 5.83 7.08 -12.42
CA PHE A 87 6.36 6.00 -13.26
C PHE A 87 7.89 6.08 -13.34
N PRO A 88 8.59 4.98 -13.64
CA PRO A 88 10.04 4.98 -13.81
C PRO A 88 10.51 6.01 -14.85
N GLY A 89 11.59 6.71 -14.54
CA GLY A 89 12.20 7.72 -15.43
C GLY A 89 11.45 9.05 -15.53
N GLN A 90 10.42 9.28 -14.72
CA GLN A 90 9.73 10.57 -14.62
C GLN A 90 10.30 11.43 -13.48
N VAL A 91 9.98 12.72 -13.49
CA VAL A 91 10.36 13.66 -12.42
C VAL A 91 9.55 13.34 -11.15
N PRO A 92 10.20 13.31 -9.98
CA PRO A 92 9.50 13.07 -8.72
C PRO A 92 8.60 14.25 -8.34
N ASP A 93 7.53 13.96 -7.60
CA ASP A 93 6.64 14.97 -7.02
C ASP A 93 6.28 14.60 -5.57
N LEU A 94 5.75 15.55 -4.81
CA LEU A 94 5.46 15.36 -3.39
C LEU A 94 4.41 14.27 -3.14
N TYR A 95 3.45 14.10 -4.04
CA TYR A 95 2.37 13.13 -3.88
C TYR A 95 2.91 11.71 -4.02
N HIS A 96 3.59 11.40 -5.12
CA HIS A 96 4.17 10.07 -5.32
C HIS A 96 5.36 9.82 -4.40
N SER A 97 6.10 10.86 -4.02
CA SER A 97 7.15 10.74 -3.00
C SER A 97 6.59 10.29 -1.67
N TYR A 98 5.48 10.88 -1.23
CA TYR A 98 4.80 10.48 0.00
C TYR A 98 4.32 9.03 -0.08
N TYR A 99 3.53 8.68 -1.09
CA TYR A 99 2.95 7.34 -1.20
C TYR A 99 3.96 6.24 -1.51
N GLY A 100 5.02 6.56 -2.24
CA GLY A 100 6.15 5.64 -2.46
C GLY A 100 6.86 5.36 -1.14
N PHE A 101 7.13 6.40 -0.34
CA PHE A 101 7.77 6.26 0.97
C PHE A 101 6.90 5.49 1.97
N THR A 102 5.60 5.80 2.07
CA THR A 102 4.70 5.08 2.97
C THR A 102 4.48 3.63 2.54
N ALA A 103 4.60 3.31 1.25
CA ALA A 103 4.58 1.92 0.80
C ALA A 103 5.76 1.09 1.34
N PHE A 104 6.97 1.67 1.49
CA PHE A 104 8.08 0.99 2.17
C PHE A 104 7.80 0.76 3.65
N SER A 105 7.18 1.71 4.34
CA SER A 105 6.71 1.52 5.72
C SER A 105 5.68 0.38 5.80
N LEU A 106 4.74 0.31 4.85
CA LEU A 106 3.74 -0.76 4.77
C LEU A 106 4.37 -2.13 4.53
N LEU A 107 5.46 -2.19 3.75
CA LEU A 107 6.27 -3.40 3.53
C LEU A 107 7.19 -3.75 4.72
N GLY A 108 7.18 -2.97 5.81
CA GLY A 108 8.01 -3.23 6.98
C GLY A 108 9.51 -3.00 6.75
N GLU A 109 9.87 -2.09 5.85
CA GLU A 109 11.28 -1.74 5.58
C GLU A 109 11.98 -1.29 6.87
N LEU A 110 13.20 -1.78 7.09
CA LEU A 110 13.98 -1.51 8.30
C LEU A 110 14.25 -0.01 8.47
N GLY A 111 14.07 0.48 9.69
CA GLY A 111 14.30 1.89 10.04
C GLY A 111 13.13 2.83 9.72
N MET A 112 12.04 2.31 9.16
CA MET A 112 10.82 3.09 8.92
C MET A 112 9.88 3.01 10.13
N ASN A 113 9.20 4.12 10.43
CA ASN A 113 8.12 4.13 11.41
C ASN A 113 6.93 3.32 10.89
N SER A 114 6.23 2.65 11.80
CA SER A 114 4.95 2.01 11.48
C SER A 114 3.88 3.06 11.16
N LEU A 115 2.92 2.66 10.32
CA LEU A 115 1.91 3.52 9.74
C LEU A 115 0.51 3.07 10.16
N CYS A 116 -0.30 4.04 10.59
CA CYS A 116 -1.74 3.89 10.67
C CYS A 116 -2.29 4.06 9.25
N VAL A 117 -2.55 2.93 8.58
CA VAL A 117 -2.93 2.88 7.17
C VAL A 117 -4.31 3.52 6.91
N GLU A 118 -5.17 3.55 7.92
CA GLU A 118 -6.50 4.15 7.90
C GLU A 118 -6.44 5.68 7.81
N LEU A 119 -5.45 6.28 8.48
CA LEU A 119 -5.24 7.73 8.52
C LEU A 119 -4.14 8.19 7.57
N GLY A 120 -3.35 7.26 7.04
CA GLY A 120 -2.21 7.55 6.19
C GLY A 120 -1.22 8.46 6.90
N MET A 121 -0.83 8.13 8.14
CA MET A 121 0.19 8.83 8.93
C MET A 121 0.88 7.86 9.89
N THR A 122 1.98 8.27 10.53
CA THR A 122 2.70 7.39 11.47
C THR A 122 1.83 7.05 12.67
N ASP A 123 2.01 5.85 13.23
CA ASP A 123 1.26 5.43 14.43
C ASP A 123 1.47 6.41 15.60
N LEU A 124 2.68 6.95 15.73
CA LEU A 124 2.99 7.98 16.74
C LEU A 124 2.04 9.18 16.60
N ALA A 125 1.95 9.75 15.39
CA ALA A 125 1.06 10.90 15.13
C ALA A 125 -0.43 10.54 15.31
N ALA A 126 -0.83 9.33 14.90
CA ALA A 126 -2.20 8.85 15.04
C ALA A 126 -2.64 8.72 16.52
N THR A 127 -1.71 8.42 17.42
CA THR A 127 -2.00 8.32 18.87
C THR A 127 -2.08 9.67 19.59
N GLY A 128 -1.70 10.78 18.94
CA GLY A 128 -1.74 12.12 19.52
C GLY A 128 -0.71 12.35 20.64
N LEU A 129 0.34 11.51 20.69
CA LEU A 129 1.53 11.68 21.55
C LEU A 129 2.61 12.46 20.80
#